data_AF-A0A259LMR4-F1
#
_entry.id   AF-A0A259LMR4-F1
#
_cell.length_a   1.000
_cell.length_b   1.000
_cell.length_c   1.000
_cell.angle_alpha   90.00
_cell.angle_beta   90.00
_cell.angle_gamma   90.00
#
_symmetry.space_group_name_H-M   'P 1'
#
loop_
_entity.id
_entity.type
_entity.pdbx_description
1 polymer ?
#
loop_
_entity_poly.entity_id
_entity_poly.type
_entity_poly.pdbx_seq_one_letter_code
_entity_poly.pdbx_strand_id
1 'polypeptide(L)'
;MIRFILSTLGGLFTFVTLGVFAVAISIGAVFYIYGRDLPSHESLAQYKPPTISRIYSAEGRIIDEFAKERRLFTPAAEIPDLVKQAFISAEDKNFYSHKGYDARGIAAAAYDAVASRGQDVRGASTITQQVMKNFLLGGERAAERKIKEIILATRLEETLSKDRILELYLNEIFLGQNSYGVTAAALTYFNKPLRDLAPHEAAFLASLPKAPSDYHPVRQAERLLARRNFVLREMNENGYIDDATYETEVAMPLRSVQAGDFETFRSALPPRDYFTDEIRRQLSLDFGEEEFFSGGMTVRATIDPEMQVEAAAAMRRALETYDRDAGVWRGTGRTLAAEDVSDWREALARAEVPRDITLDGPWFPAVVLEVAGDTARLGIEGQEGEDHVITANDVTWARKRLEDGSLG
;
A
#
# COMPACT_ATOMS: atom_id res chain seq x y z
N MET A 1 23.47 2.26 70.00
CA MET A 1 22.45 1.90 68.99
C MET A 1 22.03 3.09 68.11
N ILE A 2 21.60 4.23 68.66
CA ILE A 2 21.11 5.39 67.87
C ILE A 2 22.15 5.91 66.85
N ARG A 3 23.42 6.07 67.23
CA ARG A 3 24.49 6.50 66.30
C ARG A 3 24.70 5.54 65.12
N PHE A 4 24.58 4.24 65.35
CA PHE A 4 24.74 3.22 64.30
C PHE A 4 23.55 3.21 63.32
N ILE A 5 22.34 3.43 63.82
CA ILE A 5 21.13 3.56 62.99
C ILE A 5 21.19 4.84 62.15
N LEU A 6 21.61 5.97 62.75
CA LEU A 6 21.74 7.23 62.01
C LEU A 6 22.87 7.20 60.97
N SER A 7 24.00 6.54 61.25
CA SER A 7 25.09 6.39 60.28
C SER A 7 24.73 5.46 59.12
N THR A 8 23.96 4.39 59.38
CA THR A 8 23.48 3.47 58.34
C THR A 8 22.41 4.13 57.46
N LEU A 9 21.46 4.88 58.04
CA LEU A 9 20.49 5.67 57.29
C LEU A 9 21.15 6.80 56.49
N GLY A 10 22.14 7.50 57.06
CA GLY A 10 22.91 8.53 56.37
C GLY A 10 23.75 7.98 55.21
N GLY A 11 24.36 6.81 55.39
CA GLY A 11 25.07 6.09 54.33
C GLY A 11 24.12 5.65 53.20
N LEU A 12 22.96 5.10 53.54
CA LEU A 12 21.92 4.73 52.57
C LEU A 12 21.40 5.95 51.79
N PHE A 13 21.10 7.05 52.50
CA PHE A 13 20.65 8.29 51.87
C PHE A 13 21.71 8.86 50.91
N THR A 14 22.98 8.86 51.33
CA THR A 14 24.10 9.34 50.51
C THR A 14 24.29 8.46 49.27
N PHE A 15 24.21 7.13 49.42
CA PHE A 15 24.29 6.18 48.32
C PHE A 15 23.15 6.36 47.31
N VAL A 16 21.91 6.49 47.79
CA VAL A 16 20.74 6.75 46.93
C VAL A 16 20.90 8.10 46.21
N THR A 17 21.33 9.14 46.92
CA THR A 17 21.50 10.49 46.34
C THR A 17 22.60 10.51 45.27
N LEU A 18 23.76 9.91 45.54
CA LEU A 18 24.83 9.74 44.55
C LEU A 18 24.38 8.90 43.36
N GLY A 19 23.60 7.84 43.60
CA GLY A 19 23.00 7.02 42.55
C GLY A 19 22.08 7.83 41.64
N VAL A 20 21.16 8.62 42.21
CA VAL A 20 20.26 9.51 41.45
C VAL A 20 21.06 10.54 40.66
N PHE A 21 22.10 11.14 41.25
CA PHE A 21 22.92 12.15 40.59
C PHE A 21 23.74 11.54 39.42
N ALA A 22 24.32 10.36 39.63
CA ALA A 22 25.02 9.63 38.57
C ALA A 22 24.08 9.27 37.42
N VAL A 23 22.85 8.82 37.72
CA VAL A 23 21.81 8.56 36.70
C VAL A 23 21.44 9.83 35.96
N ALA A 24 21.23 10.95 36.66
CA ALA A 24 20.90 12.24 36.04
C ALA A 24 22.02 12.74 35.11
N ILE A 25 23.29 12.65 35.53
CA ILE A 25 24.44 12.97 34.68
C ILE A 25 24.50 12.05 33.46
N SER A 26 24.23 10.75 33.65
CA SER A 26 24.27 9.77 32.57
C SER A 26 23.18 10.05 31.54
N ILE A 27 21.96 10.36 31.97
CA ILE A 27 20.85 10.80 31.11
C ILE A 27 21.25 12.10 30.38
N GLY A 28 21.75 13.10 31.09
CA GLY A 28 22.21 14.36 30.48
C GLY A 28 23.30 14.14 29.42
N ALA A 29 24.27 13.27 29.69
CA ALA A 29 25.30 12.90 28.73
C ALA A 29 24.73 12.18 27.50
N VAL A 30 23.75 11.29 27.68
CA VAL A 30 23.05 10.61 26.58
C VAL A 30 22.31 11.63 25.70
N PHE A 31 21.50 12.51 26.28
CA PHE A 31 20.79 13.56 25.54
C PHE A 31 21.76 14.51 24.82
N TYR A 32 22.89 14.82 25.46
CA TYR A 32 23.90 15.68 24.87
C TYR A 32 24.59 14.99 23.70
N ILE A 33 25.12 13.78 23.86
CA ILE A 33 25.83 13.02 22.81
C ILE A 33 24.92 12.75 21.62
N TYR A 34 23.74 12.17 21.85
CA TYR A 34 22.83 11.78 20.78
C TYR A 34 21.99 12.94 20.23
N GLY A 35 21.98 14.09 20.92
CA GLY A 35 21.22 15.27 20.53
C GLY A 35 21.97 16.26 19.63
N ARG A 36 23.30 16.12 19.48
CA ARG A 36 24.14 17.07 18.72
C ARG A 36 24.01 16.91 17.20
N ASP A 37 23.95 15.67 16.73
CA ASP A 37 23.99 15.33 15.31
C ASP A 37 22.59 15.00 14.74
N LEU A 38 21.54 15.50 15.40
CA LEU A 38 20.17 15.25 14.96
C LEU A 38 19.78 16.20 13.82
N PRO A 39 19.09 15.68 12.78
CA PRO A 39 18.56 16.52 11.71
C PRO A 39 17.58 17.57 12.25
N SER A 40 17.51 18.71 11.55
CA SER A 40 16.52 19.74 11.87
C SER A 40 15.10 19.18 11.63
N HIS A 41 14.20 19.49 12.55
CA HIS A 41 12.77 19.17 12.45
C HIS A 41 11.98 20.26 11.72
N GLU A 42 12.60 21.41 11.42
CA GLU A 42 11.94 22.52 10.72
C GLU A 42 11.53 22.15 9.29
N SER A 43 12.26 21.23 8.65
CA SER A 43 11.93 20.70 7.33
C SER A 43 10.58 19.97 7.30
N LEU A 44 10.14 19.40 8.43
CA LEU A 44 8.83 18.74 8.53
C LEU A 44 7.66 19.71 8.50
N ALA A 45 7.87 20.97 8.91
CA ALA A 45 6.84 22.01 8.80
C ALA A 45 6.52 22.34 7.33
N GLN A 46 7.50 22.19 6.44
CA GLN A 46 7.39 22.48 5.00
C GLN A 46 7.33 21.22 4.13
N TYR A 47 7.32 20.04 4.76
CA TYR A 47 7.36 18.78 4.04
C TYR A 47 6.12 18.61 3.16
N LYS A 48 6.36 18.34 1.87
CA LYS A 48 5.33 17.97 0.90
C LYS A 48 5.49 16.50 0.57
N PRO A 49 4.56 15.64 1.01
CA PRO A 49 4.65 14.22 0.73
C PRO A 49 4.53 13.94 -0.78
N PRO A 50 5.28 12.95 -1.30
CA PRO A 50 4.98 12.33 -2.60
C PRO A 50 3.49 12.03 -2.72
N THR A 51 2.84 12.44 -3.79
CA THR A 51 1.42 12.14 -4.00
C THR A 51 1.16 11.70 -5.43
N ILE A 52 0.03 11.01 -5.63
CA ILE A 52 -0.31 10.42 -6.91
C ILE A 52 -0.56 11.50 -7.96
N SER A 53 -0.04 11.30 -9.15
CA SER A 53 -0.39 12.12 -10.31
C SER A 53 -1.66 11.56 -10.95
N ARG A 54 -2.60 12.44 -11.27
CA ARG A 54 -3.91 12.09 -11.83
C ARG A 54 -4.07 12.66 -13.23
N ILE A 55 -4.58 11.82 -14.13
CA ILE A 55 -4.91 12.19 -15.49
C ILE A 55 -6.42 12.33 -15.61
N TYR A 56 -6.85 13.47 -16.13
CA TYR A 56 -8.24 13.84 -16.34
C TYR A 56 -8.54 13.97 -17.83
N SER A 57 -9.73 13.58 -18.25
CA SER A 57 -10.27 13.90 -19.58
C SER A 57 -10.50 15.40 -19.73
N ALA A 58 -10.78 15.85 -20.96
CA ALA A 58 -11.20 17.23 -21.21
C ALA A 58 -12.46 17.61 -20.41
N GLU A 59 -13.34 16.65 -20.13
CA GLU A 59 -14.55 16.80 -19.31
C GLU A 59 -14.32 16.66 -17.79
N GLY A 60 -13.07 16.44 -17.36
CA GLY A 60 -12.72 16.34 -15.93
C GLY A 60 -12.95 14.96 -15.31
N ARG A 61 -13.16 13.91 -16.10
CA ARG A 61 -13.23 12.52 -15.59
C ARG A 61 -11.82 11.97 -15.37
N ILE A 62 -11.57 11.23 -14.29
CA ILE A 62 -10.28 10.56 -14.10
C ILE A 62 -10.15 9.43 -15.12
N ILE A 63 -9.02 9.41 -15.84
CA ILE A 63 -8.69 8.39 -16.84
C ILE A 63 -7.65 7.43 -16.26
N ASP A 64 -6.64 7.95 -15.56
CA ASP A 64 -5.59 7.11 -14.97
C ASP A 64 -4.90 7.82 -13.80
N GLU A 65 -4.19 7.04 -12.99
CA GLU A 65 -3.38 7.49 -11.86
C GLU A 65 -1.97 6.88 -11.91
N PHE A 66 -0.94 7.72 -11.79
CA PHE A 66 0.46 7.29 -11.75
C PHE A 66 1.07 7.61 -10.40
N ALA A 67 1.68 6.60 -9.78
CA ALA A 67 2.28 6.74 -8.47
C ALA A 67 3.33 5.66 -8.25
N LYS A 68 4.46 6.03 -7.65
CA LYS A 68 5.39 5.06 -7.07
C LYS A 68 4.84 4.53 -5.74
N GLU A 69 4.46 5.45 -4.87
CA GLU A 69 3.76 5.20 -3.61
C GLU A 69 2.35 5.76 -3.71
N ARG A 70 1.32 4.94 -3.47
CA ARG A 70 -0.06 5.43 -3.56
C ARG A 70 -0.38 6.23 -2.30
N ARG A 71 -0.23 7.55 -2.39
CA ARG A 71 -0.48 8.48 -1.29
C ARG A 71 -1.41 9.61 -1.68
N LEU A 72 -2.41 9.84 -0.85
CA LEU A 72 -3.37 10.93 -0.99
C LEU A 72 -3.32 11.79 0.25
N PHE A 73 -2.77 12.98 0.11
CA PHE A 73 -2.71 13.93 1.20
C PHE A 73 -4.13 14.38 1.59
N THR A 74 -4.42 14.38 2.88
CA THR A 74 -5.67 14.86 3.44
C THR A 74 -5.35 15.68 4.70
N PRO A 75 -5.70 16.98 4.72
CA PRO A 75 -5.51 17.81 5.90
C PRO A 75 -6.18 17.20 7.13
N ALA A 76 -5.60 17.38 8.33
CA ALA A 76 -6.15 16.80 9.56
C ALA A 76 -7.60 17.26 9.86
N ALA A 77 -7.97 18.47 9.42
CA ALA A 77 -9.33 18.98 9.54
C ALA A 77 -10.37 18.19 8.70
N GLU A 78 -9.94 17.56 7.60
CA GLU A 78 -10.80 16.76 6.72
C GLU A 78 -10.81 15.27 7.09
N ILE A 79 -9.84 14.82 7.90
CA ILE A 79 -9.83 13.46 8.44
C ILE A 79 -10.93 13.37 9.52
N PRO A 80 -11.91 12.45 9.40
CA PRO A 80 -12.96 12.29 10.41
C PRO A 80 -12.39 11.89 11.77
N ASP A 81 -13.00 12.39 12.84
CA ASP A 81 -12.54 12.12 14.20
C ASP A 81 -12.59 10.63 14.55
N LEU A 82 -13.56 9.89 14.02
CA LEU A 82 -13.64 8.43 14.15
C LEU A 82 -12.34 7.75 13.69
N VAL A 83 -11.77 8.19 12.56
CA VAL A 83 -10.52 7.65 12.02
C VAL A 83 -9.35 8.03 12.93
N LYS A 84 -9.23 9.30 13.32
CA LYS A 84 -8.19 9.76 14.26
C LYS A 84 -8.22 8.96 15.55
N GLN A 85 -9.41 8.81 16.14
CA GLN A 85 -9.65 8.11 17.39
C GLN A 85 -9.29 6.63 17.29
N ALA A 86 -9.58 5.96 16.17
CA ALA A 86 -9.19 4.58 15.96
C ALA A 86 -7.67 4.38 16.01
N PHE A 87 -6.90 5.24 15.33
CA PHE A 87 -5.44 5.19 15.35
C PHE A 87 -4.86 5.57 16.72
N ILE A 88 -5.41 6.62 17.36
CA ILE A 88 -5.01 7.02 18.71
C ILE A 88 -5.26 5.88 19.70
N SER A 89 -6.43 5.25 19.69
CA SER A 89 -6.73 4.11 20.56
C SER A 89 -5.82 2.90 20.30
N ALA A 90 -5.48 2.64 19.03
CA ALA A 90 -4.68 1.48 18.66
C ALA A 90 -3.18 1.61 19.00
N GLU A 91 -2.64 2.83 18.88
CA GLU A 91 -1.19 3.08 18.88
C GLU A 91 -0.74 3.95 20.07
N ASP A 92 -1.54 4.93 20.50
CA ASP A 92 -1.10 5.95 21.47
C ASP A 92 -2.29 6.63 22.18
N LYS A 93 -2.94 5.92 23.10
CA LYS A 93 -4.17 6.41 23.77
C LYS A 93 -3.98 7.73 24.54
N ASN A 94 -2.74 8.02 24.94
CA ASN A 94 -2.38 9.21 25.69
C ASN A 94 -1.88 10.34 24.77
N PHE A 95 -2.03 10.21 23.44
CA PHE A 95 -1.43 11.08 22.44
C PHE A 95 -1.55 12.57 22.79
N TYR A 96 -2.75 13.06 23.07
CA TYR A 96 -2.97 14.49 23.36
C TYR A 96 -2.43 14.97 24.72
N SER A 97 -2.07 14.05 25.62
CA SER A 97 -1.64 14.38 26.99
C SER A 97 -0.13 14.44 27.18
N HIS A 98 0.63 13.62 26.45
CA HIS A 98 2.08 13.57 26.59
C HIS A 98 2.78 14.56 25.64
N LYS A 99 4.09 14.82 25.85
CA LYS A 99 4.89 15.74 25.01
C LYS A 99 5.97 14.95 24.24
N GLY A 100 5.56 14.19 23.24
CA GLY A 100 6.46 13.38 22.40
C GLY A 100 6.68 11.94 22.84
N TYR A 101 6.69 11.64 24.14
CA TYR A 101 6.80 10.27 24.65
C TYR A 101 5.89 10.03 25.86
N ASP A 102 5.35 8.81 25.99
CA ASP A 102 4.52 8.42 27.14
C ASP A 102 5.38 7.77 28.23
N ALA A 103 5.79 8.56 29.23
CA ALA A 103 6.56 8.07 30.37
C ALA A 103 5.80 7.01 31.18
N ARG A 104 4.46 7.13 31.29
CA ARG A 104 3.63 6.17 32.02
C ARG A 104 3.51 4.88 31.23
N GLY A 105 3.30 4.97 29.92
CA GLY A 105 3.28 3.84 29.00
C GLY A 105 4.61 3.08 28.98
N ILE A 106 5.74 3.78 28.97
CA ILE A 106 7.08 3.17 29.04
C ILE A 106 7.28 2.45 30.38
N ALA A 107 6.92 3.07 31.50
CA ALA A 107 7.06 2.45 32.83
C ALA A 107 6.17 1.22 32.97
N ALA A 108 4.93 1.26 32.46
CA ALA A 108 4.01 0.13 32.45
C ALA A 108 4.55 -1.02 31.58
N ALA A 109 5.03 -0.72 30.37
CA ALA A 109 5.63 -1.72 29.49
C ALA A 109 6.89 -2.37 30.10
N ALA A 110 7.72 -1.60 30.80
CA ALA A 110 8.89 -2.12 31.50
C ALA A 110 8.49 -3.03 32.67
N TYR A 111 7.47 -2.64 33.45
CA TYR A 111 6.93 -3.48 34.52
C TYR A 111 6.38 -4.80 33.99
N ASP A 112 5.56 -4.75 32.93
CA ASP A 112 4.96 -5.93 32.30
C ASP A 112 6.04 -6.87 31.74
N ALA A 113 7.08 -6.33 31.10
CA ALA A 113 8.19 -7.11 30.59
C ALA A 113 8.97 -7.83 31.71
N VAL A 114 9.17 -7.16 32.85
CA VAL A 114 9.83 -7.78 34.01
C VAL A 114 8.93 -8.84 34.66
N ALA A 115 7.65 -8.52 34.86
CA ALA A 115 6.68 -9.40 35.50
C ALA A 115 6.44 -10.68 34.68
N SER A 116 6.37 -10.56 33.35
CA SER A 116 6.18 -11.68 32.41
C SER A 116 7.48 -12.41 32.04
N ARG A 117 8.63 -12.03 32.64
CA ARG A 117 9.97 -12.54 32.26
C ARG A 117 10.26 -12.40 30.76
N GLY A 118 9.75 -11.33 30.15
CA GLY A 118 9.93 -11.00 28.73
C GLY A 118 8.92 -11.67 27.79
N GLN A 119 7.90 -12.36 28.28
CA GLN A 119 6.86 -12.95 27.43
C GLN A 119 5.86 -11.91 26.90
N ASP A 120 5.54 -10.89 27.71
CA ASP A 120 4.64 -9.79 27.34
C ASP A 120 5.42 -8.50 27.16
N VAL A 121 5.91 -8.28 25.94
CA VAL A 121 6.55 -7.01 25.56
C VAL A 121 5.55 -6.15 24.80
N ARG A 122 4.89 -5.24 25.51
CA ARG A 122 4.03 -4.22 24.89
C ARG A 122 4.89 -3.19 24.16
N GLY A 123 4.42 -2.75 22.99
CA GLY A 123 5.03 -1.63 22.29
C GLY A 123 4.74 -0.33 23.05
N ALA A 124 5.77 0.46 23.35
CA ALA A 124 5.65 1.74 24.06
C ALA A 124 6.01 2.94 23.16
N SER A 125 5.94 2.78 21.83
CA SER A 125 6.25 3.84 20.89
C SER A 125 5.03 4.75 20.67
N THR A 126 5.20 6.06 20.81
CA THR A 126 4.15 7.06 20.56
C THR A 126 4.02 7.38 19.08
N ILE A 127 2.89 7.97 18.67
CA ILE A 127 2.68 8.44 17.29
C ILE A 127 3.79 9.41 16.88
N THR A 128 4.16 10.35 17.76
CA THR A 128 5.23 11.31 17.49
C THR A 128 6.58 10.63 17.23
N GLN A 129 6.91 9.57 17.98
CA GLN A 129 8.12 8.78 17.73
C GLN A 129 8.07 8.05 16.39
N GLN A 130 6.90 7.53 16.00
CA GLN A 130 6.73 6.87 14.70
C GLN A 130 6.90 7.84 13.53
N VAL A 131 6.39 9.07 13.65
CA VAL A 131 6.65 10.15 12.68
C VAL A 131 8.16 10.37 12.55
N MET A 132 8.87 10.58 13.66
CA MET A 132 10.32 10.80 13.63
C MET A 132 11.10 9.65 12.98
N LYS A 133 10.71 8.42 13.31
CA LYS A 133 11.30 7.21 12.74
C LYS A 133 11.15 7.15 11.22
N ASN A 134 9.98 7.50 10.70
CA ASN A 134 9.70 7.39 9.26
C ASN A 134 10.36 8.51 8.45
N PHE A 135 10.51 9.71 9.03
CA PHE A 135 11.00 10.87 8.29
C PHE A 135 12.49 11.16 8.43
N LEU A 136 13.06 11.00 9.63
CA LEU A 136 14.37 11.60 9.95
C LEU A 136 15.42 10.59 10.42
N LEU A 137 15.08 9.32 10.63
CA LEU A 137 15.99 8.33 11.21
C LEU A 137 16.28 7.18 10.26
N GLY A 138 17.56 6.83 10.11
CA GLY A 138 18.05 5.82 9.16
C GLY A 138 18.42 4.46 9.77
N GLY A 139 19.30 3.74 9.08
CA GLY A 139 19.76 2.36 9.38
C GLY A 139 20.61 2.17 10.65
N GLU A 140 20.40 2.98 11.67
CA GLU A 140 21.14 2.97 12.93
C GLU A 140 20.84 1.72 13.78
N ARG A 141 21.65 1.48 14.82
CA ARG A 141 21.35 0.43 15.81
C ARG A 141 20.04 0.76 16.56
N ALA A 142 19.23 -0.26 16.83
CA ALA A 142 17.88 -0.08 17.37
C ALA A 142 17.81 0.73 18.68
N ALA A 143 18.74 0.51 19.61
CA ALA A 143 18.76 1.23 20.89
C ALA A 143 19.16 2.71 20.74
N GLU A 144 20.17 2.99 19.92
CA GLU A 144 20.59 4.36 19.59
C GLU A 144 19.48 5.11 18.87
N ARG A 145 18.88 4.49 17.85
CA ARG A 145 17.72 5.05 17.15
C ARG A 145 16.59 5.39 18.12
N LYS A 146 16.31 4.52 19.09
CA LYS A 146 15.24 4.77 20.07
C LYS A 146 15.49 6.00 20.94
N ILE A 147 16.73 6.24 21.34
CA ILE A 147 17.11 7.46 22.07
C ILE A 147 16.90 8.68 21.18
N LYS A 148 17.34 8.63 19.92
CA LYS A 148 17.16 9.72 18.95
C LYS A 148 15.68 9.99 18.66
N GLU A 149 14.84 8.96 18.54
CA GLU A 149 13.37 9.06 18.42
C GLU A 149 12.78 9.88 19.58
N ILE A 150 13.15 9.58 20.82
CA ILE A 150 12.62 10.28 22.01
C ILE A 150 13.04 11.77 22.01
N ILE A 151 14.31 12.05 21.72
CA ILE A 151 14.83 13.42 21.69
C ILE A 151 14.14 14.23 20.58
N LEU A 152 14.09 13.68 19.36
CA LEU A 152 13.46 14.34 18.22
C LEU A 152 11.95 14.51 18.42
N ALA A 153 11.26 13.51 18.96
CA ALA A 153 9.82 13.60 19.21
C ALA A 153 9.51 14.74 20.19
N THR A 154 10.34 14.93 21.21
CA THR A 154 10.19 16.05 22.17
C THR A 154 10.38 17.39 21.47
N ARG A 155 11.40 17.55 20.62
CA ARG A 155 11.65 18.77 19.85
C ARG A 155 10.54 19.05 18.82
N LEU A 156 10.00 18.01 18.19
CA LEU A 156 8.90 18.15 17.23
C LEU A 156 7.64 18.71 17.90
N GLU A 157 7.35 18.28 19.12
CA GLU A 157 6.18 18.74 19.90
C GLU A 157 6.30 20.18 20.40
N GLU A 158 7.52 20.72 20.44
CA GLU A 158 7.74 22.15 20.73
C GLU A 158 7.47 23.04 19.51
N THR A 159 7.44 22.47 18.30
CA THR A 159 7.32 23.22 17.05
C THR A 159 6.03 22.97 16.28
N LEU A 160 5.48 21.76 16.33
CA LEU A 160 4.23 21.39 15.67
C LEU A 160 3.14 21.10 16.69
N SER A 161 1.90 21.48 16.36
CA SER A 161 0.73 21.09 17.16
C SER A 161 0.46 19.58 17.05
N LYS A 162 -0.23 19.01 18.04
CA LYS A 162 -0.67 17.61 18.05
C LYS A 162 -1.42 17.23 16.78
N ASP A 163 -2.32 18.08 16.31
CA ASP A 163 -3.09 17.81 15.09
C ASP A 163 -2.20 17.80 13.85
N ARG A 164 -1.17 18.64 13.78
CA ARG A 164 -0.20 18.63 12.68
C ARG A 164 0.67 17.38 12.71
N ILE A 165 1.08 16.92 13.89
CA ILE A 165 1.83 15.66 14.04
C ILE A 165 0.96 14.47 13.62
N LEU A 166 -0.30 14.45 14.04
CA LEU A 166 -1.26 13.43 13.66
C LEU A 166 -1.54 13.46 12.15
N GLU A 167 -1.62 14.64 11.54
CA GLU A 167 -1.73 14.79 10.08
C GLU A 167 -0.56 14.13 9.36
N LEU A 168 0.68 14.45 9.75
CA LEU A 168 1.87 13.86 9.16
C LEU A 168 1.85 12.34 9.30
N TYR A 169 1.50 11.85 10.50
CA TYR A 169 1.39 10.42 10.76
C TYR A 169 0.38 9.73 9.85
N LEU A 170 -0.86 10.22 9.83
CA LEU A 170 -1.96 9.59 9.10
C LEU A 170 -1.82 9.71 7.58
N ASN A 171 -0.99 10.62 7.08
CA ASN A 171 -0.69 10.74 5.65
C ASN A 171 0.57 9.97 5.22
N GLU A 172 1.50 9.71 6.13
CA GLU A 172 2.76 9.02 5.80
C GLU A 172 2.69 7.51 5.99
N ILE A 173 1.91 7.06 6.97
CA ILE A 173 2.04 5.68 7.44
C ILE A 173 1.71 4.66 6.34
N PHE A 174 2.57 3.66 6.19
CA PHE A 174 2.34 2.55 5.26
C PHE A 174 1.30 1.59 5.84
N LEU A 175 0.21 1.36 5.09
CA LEU A 175 -0.93 0.53 5.49
C LEU A 175 -1.09 -0.70 4.59
N GLY A 176 -0.03 -1.13 3.91
CA GLY A 176 -0.07 -2.29 3.01
C GLY A 176 -0.69 -1.99 1.64
N GLN A 177 -0.64 -2.95 0.72
CA GLN A 177 -1.20 -2.83 -0.64
C GLN A 177 -0.74 -1.55 -1.37
N ASN A 178 0.56 -1.22 -1.24
CA ASN A 178 1.18 0.01 -1.75
C ASN A 178 0.49 1.32 -1.30
N SER A 179 -0.30 1.30 -0.22
CA SER A 179 -1.09 2.43 0.26
C SER A 179 -0.37 3.14 1.41
N TYR A 180 -0.09 4.41 1.21
CA TYR A 180 0.53 5.31 2.18
C TYR A 180 -0.50 6.34 2.61
N GLY A 181 -0.73 6.40 3.92
CA GLY A 181 -1.74 7.22 4.54
C GLY A 181 -3.16 6.63 4.48
N VAL A 182 -4.01 7.13 5.37
CA VAL A 182 -5.37 6.61 5.61
C VAL A 182 -6.30 6.77 4.42
N THR A 183 -6.18 7.87 3.67
CA THR A 183 -7.06 8.15 2.52
C THR A 183 -6.82 7.18 1.38
N ALA A 184 -5.55 6.92 1.05
CA ALA A 184 -5.22 5.92 0.04
C ALA A 184 -5.64 4.52 0.50
N ALA A 185 -5.43 4.18 1.77
CA ALA A 185 -5.82 2.88 2.31
C ALA A 185 -7.34 2.67 2.32
N ALA A 186 -8.14 3.68 2.66
CA ALA A 186 -9.60 3.61 2.63
C ALA A 186 -10.12 3.29 1.22
N LEU A 187 -9.55 3.92 0.18
CA LEU A 187 -9.87 3.60 -1.21
C LEU A 187 -9.40 2.20 -1.60
N THR A 188 -8.20 1.79 -1.16
CA THR A 188 -7.65 0.48 -1.51
C THR A 188 -8.40 -0.67 -0.86
N TYR A 189 -8.85 -0.55 0.39
CA TYR A 189 -9.49 -1.64 1.12
C TYR A 189 -11.02 -1.62 1.02
N PHE A 190 -11.64 -0.44 0.90
CA PHE A 190 -13.10 -0.31 0.94
C PHE A 190 -13.68 0.44 -0.26
N ASN A 191 -12.84 1.06 -1.10
CA ASN A 191 -13.27 1.98 -2.17
C ASN A 191 -14.22 3.08 -1.64
N LYS A 192 -13.91 3.62 -0.46
CA LYS A 192 -14.71 4.64 0.24
C LYS A 192 -13.88 5.88 0.58
N PRO A 193 -14.49 7.08 0.59
CA PRO A 193 -13.88 8.24 1.22
C PRO A 193 -13.87 8.05 2.75
N LEU A 194 -12.93 8.72 3.44
CA LEU A 194 -12.77 8.57 4.90
C LEU A 194 -14.06 8.81 5.70
N ARG A 195 -14.87 9.80 5.29
CA ARG A 195 -16.13 10.18 5.94
C ARG A 195 -17.21 9.10 5.94
N ASP A 196 -17.10 8.13 5.04
CA ASP A 196 -18.08 7.06 4.88
C ASP A 196 -17.60 5.76 5.54
N LEU A 197 -16.46 5.79 6.23
CA LEU A 197 -15.94 4.64 6.97
C LEU A 197 -16.77 4.39 8.23
N ALA A 198 -17.18 3.14 8.41
CA ALA A 198 -17.76 2.66 9.65
C ALA A 198 -16.68 2.42 10.73
N PRO A 199 -17.04 2.34 12.03
CA PRO A 199 -16.08 2.09 13.10
C PRO A 199 -15.22 0.84 12.89
N HIS A 200 -15.79 -0.29 12.46
CA HIS A 200 -15.02 -1.52 12.17
C HIS A 200 -14.04 -1.34 11.00
N GLU A 201 -14.33 -0.47 10.04
CA GLU A 201 -13.44 -0.15 8.90
C GLU A 201 -12.31 0.79 9.34
N ALA A 202 -12.61 1.79 10.19
CA ALA A 202 -11.59 2.64 10.81
C ALA A 202 -10.64 1.83 11.71
N ALA A 203 -11.20 0.93 12.53
CA ALA A 203 -10.43 0.00 13.36
C ALA A 203 -9.61 -1.00 12.55
N PHE A 204 -10.11 -1.42 11.37
CA PHE A 204 -9.35 -2.22 10.42
C PHE A 204 -8.11 -1.44 9.97
N LEU A 205 -8.26 -0.20 9.51
CA LEU A 205 -7.12 0.60 9.04
C LEU A 205 -6.09 0.82 10.16
N ALA A 206 -6.57 1.13 11.37
CA ALA A 206 -5.72 1.31 12.55
C ALA A 206 -5.05 0.02 13.05
N SER A 207 -5.44 -1.16 12.53
CA SER A 207 -4.79 -2.43 12.84
C SER A 207 -3.50 -2.67 12.05
N LEU A 208 -3.37 -2.03 10.89
CA LEU A 208 -2.32 -2.27 9.91
C LEU A 208 -0.92 -1.73 10.31
N PRO A 209 -0.77 -0.53 10.93
CA PRO A 209 0.53 0.06 11.29
C PRO A 209 1.53 -0.89 11.94
N LYS A 210 1.06 -1.73 12.86
CA LYS A 210 1.89 -2.62 13.67
C LYS A 210 2.68 -3.61 12.82
N ALA A 211 2.05 -4.17 11.78
CA ALA A 211 2.69 -5.13 10.90
C ALA A 211 1.88 -5.26 9.58
N PRO A 212 2.03 -4.31 8.63
CA PRO A 212 1.17 -4.24 7.45
C PRO A 212 1.17 -5.52 6.60
N SER A 213 2.33 -6.20 6.51
CA SER A 213 2.47 -7.48 5.78
C SER A 213 1.82 -8.67 6.47
N ASP A 214 1.53 -8.56 7.77
CA ASP A 214 0.98 -9.61 8.64
C ASP A 214 -0.53 -9.46 8.88
N TYR A 215 -1.17 -8.52 8.19
CA TYR A 215 -2.59 -8.21 8.37
C TYR A 215 -3.29 -8.13 7.02
N HIS A 216 -3.20 -9.22 6.25
CA HIS A 216 -3.90 -9.31 4.97
C HIS A 216 -5.36 -9.76 5.16
N PRO A 217 -6.36 -9.07 4.57
CA PRO A 217 -7.78 -9.37 4.79
C PRO A 217 -8.28 -10.71 4.23
N VAL A 218 -7.41 -11.46 3.55
CA VAL A 218 -7.75 -12.75 2.91
C VAL A 218 -6.81 -13.81 3.46
N ARG A 219 -5.51 -13.63 3.24
CA ARG A 219 -4.49 -14.59 3.67
C ARG A 219 -4.31 -14.68 5.19
N GLN A 220 -4.68 -13.64 5.94
CA GLN A 220 -4.47 -13.54 7.39
C GLN A 220 -5.71 -12.97 8.09
N ALA A 221 -6.90 -13.34 7.58
CA ALA A 221 -8.18 -12.75 8.00
C ALA A 221 -8.43 -12.88 9.51
N GLU A 222 -8.19 -14.05 10.12
CA GLU A 222 -8.39 -14.26 11.57
C GLU A 222 -7.51 -13.34 12.42
N ARG A 223 -6.23 -13.20 12.05
CA ARG A 223 -5.26 -12.37 12.75
C ARG A 223 -5.65 -10.89 12.67
N LEU A 224 -6.11 -10.44 11.50
CA LEU A 224 -6.62 -9.08 11.32
C LEU A 224 -7.94 -8.86 12.06
N LEU A 225 -8.87 -9.81 12.02
CA LEU A 225 -10.14 -9.76 12.75
C LEU A 225 -9.91 -9.56 14.25
N ALA A 226 -9.01 -10.35 14.83
CA ALA A 226 -8.64 -10.25 16.24
C ALA A 226 -8.03 -8.87 16.57
N ARG A 227 -7.16 -8.35 15.70
CA ARG A 227 -6.54 -7.03 15.89
C ARG A 227 -7.55 -5.89 15.75
N ARG A 228 -8.44 -5.94 14.76
CA ARG A 228 -9.53 -4.97 14.59
C ARG A 228 -10.44 -4.96 15.81
N ASN A 229 -10.84 -6.13 16.33
CA ASN A 229 -11.69 -6.22 17.51
C ASN A 229 -10.97 -5.73 18.78
N PHE A 230 -9.65 -5.92 18.87
CA PHE A 230 -8.83 -5.26 19.89
C PHE A 230 -8.93 -3.74 19.78
N VAL A 231 -8.77 -3.17 18.57
CA VAL A 231 -8.85 -1.71 18.38
C VAL A 231 -10.23 -1.16 18.72
N LEU A 232 -11.31 -1.84 18.30
CA LEU A 232 -12.68 -1.47 18.68
C LEU A 232 -12.87 -1.45 20.20
N ARG A 233 -12.28 -2.42 20.92
CA ARG A 233 -12.34 -2.45 22.38
C ARG A 233 -11.60 -1.25 22.98
N GLU A 234 -10.40 -0.94 22.50
CA GLU A 234 -9.67 0.25 22.97
C GLU A 234 -10.42 1.56 22.65
N MET A 235 -11.13 1.63 21.52
CA MET A 235 -12.00 2.78 21.21
C MET A 235 -13.16 2.92 22.20
N ASN A 236 -13.77 1.81 22.59
CA ASN A 236 -14.83 1.79 23.59
C ASN A 236 -14.30 2.14 25.00
N GLU A 237 -13.20 1.53 25.43
CA GLU A 237 -12.56 1.81 26.73
C GLU A 237 -12.08 3.26 26.84
N ASN A 238 -11.66 3.88 25.74
CA ASN A 238 -11.29 5.30 25.68
C ASN A 238 -12.51 6.25 25.54
N GLY A 239 -13.73 5.72 25.43
CA GLY A 239 -14.97 6.50 25.35
C GLY A 239 -15.27 7.13 24.00
N TYR A 240 -14.64 6.66 22.91
CA TYR A 240 -14.90 7.18 21.56
C TYR A 240 -16.09 6.52 20.88
N ILE A 241 -16.46 5.30 21.31
CA ILE A 241 -17.69 4.61 20.91
C ILE A 241 -18.39 4.06 22.15
N ASP A 242 -19.72 4.00 22.14
CA ASP A 242 -20.50 3.41 23.22
C ASP A 242 -20.54 1.87 23.13
N ASP A 243 -21.03 1.23 24.18
CA ASP A 243 -21.09 -0.24 24.29
C ASP A 243 -21.96 -0.86 23.19
N ALA A 244 -23.08 -0.22 22.85
CA ALA A 244 -23.98 -0.69 21.81
C ALA A 244 -23.32 -0.68 20.41
N THR A 245 -22.57 0.39 20.11
CA THR A 245 -21.77 0.49 18.89
C THR A 245 -20.67 -0.55 18.90
N TYR A 246 -19.94 -0.71 20.02
CA TYR A 246 -18.88 -1.71 20.14
C TYR A 246 -19.39 -3.13 19.85
N GLU A 247 -20.48 -3.56 20.49
CA GLU A 247 -21.06 -4.89 20.32
C GLU A 247 -21.49 -5.13 18.86
N THR A 248 -22.10 -4.14 18.22
CA THR A 248 -22.54 -4.21 16.83
C THR A 248 -21.35 -4.31 15.88
N GLU A 249 -20.34 -3.47 16.07
CA GLU A 249 -19.20 -3.32 15.15
C GLU A 249 -18.22 -4.50 15.25
N VAL A 250 -18.07 -5.11 16.43
CA VAL A 250 -17.25 -6.33 16.61
C VAL A 250 -17.83 -7.51 15.86
N ALA A 251 -19.16 -7.60 15.75
CA ALA A 251 -19.87 -8.65 15.04
C ALA A 251 -19.81 -8.49 13.51
N MET A 252 -19.38 -7.32 13.00
CA MET A 252 -19.32 -7.08 11.56
C MET A 252 -18.25 -7.96 10.87
N PRO A 253 -18.58 -8.52 9.68
CA PRO A 253 -17.64 -9.34 8.92
C PRO A 253 -16.45 -8.52 8.44
N LEU A 254 -15.34 -9.20 8.15
CA LEU A 254 -14.16 -8.57 7.57
C LEU A 254 -14.34 -8.43 6.06
N ARG A 255 -14.93 -7.31 5.62
CA ARG A 255 -15.16 -7.04 4.19
C ARG A 255 -14.02 -6.23 3.59
N SER A 256 -13.62 -6.53 2.37
CA SER A 256 -12.67 -5.68 1.64
C SER A 256 -12.73 -5.87 0.12
N VAL A 257 -12.15 -4.91 -0.61
CA VAL A 257 -11.92 -5.00 -2.05
C VAL A 257 -11.12 -6.27 -2.40
N GLN A 258 -10.11 -6.63 -1.60
CA GLN A 258 -9.27 -7.81 -1.85
C GLN A 258 -10.03 -9.12 -1.62
N ALA A 259 -11.07 -9.12 -0.78
CA ALA A 259 -11.96 -10.25 -0.57
C ALA A 259 -13.10 -10.30 -1.61
N GLY A 260 -13.21 -9.31 -2.49
CA GLY A 260 -14.27 -9.22 -3.51
C GLY A 260 -15.58 -8.64 -3.00
N ASP A 261 -15.61 -8.08 -1.78
CA ASP A 261 -16.81 -7.48 -1.19
C ASP A 261 -17.19 -6.12 -1.77
N PHE A 262 -16.20 -5.43 -2.33
CA PHE A 262 -16.31 -4.09 -2.91
C PHE A 262 -15.60 -4.06 -4.26
N GLU A 263 -16.16 -3.32 -5.21
CA GLU A 263 -15.47 -3.06 -6.47
C GLU A 263 -14.21 -2.22 -6.26
N THR A 264 -13.17 -2.50 -7.05
CA THR A 264 -11.93 -1.72 -6.97
C THR A 264 -12.15 -0.34 -7.59
N PHE A 265 -11.49 0.70 -7.06
CA PHE A 265 -11.48 2.01 -7.73
C PHE A 265 -10.95 1.90 -9.18
N ARG A 266 -9.95 1.03 -9.41
CA ARG A 266 -9.30 0.86 -10.70
C ARG A 266 -10.21 0.23 -11.77
N SER A 267 -11.14 -0.64 -11.38
CA SER A 267 -12.11 -1.23 -12.33
C SER A 267 -13.13 -0.23 -12.84
N ALA A 268 -13.31 0.91 -12.15
CA ALA A 268 -14.14 2.01 -12.62
C ALA A 268 -13.41 2.95 -13.60
N LEU A 269 -12.08 2.83 -13.72
CA LEU A 269 -11.28 3.62 -14.66
C LEU A 269 -11.24 2.93 -16.04
N PRO A 270 -11.11 3.70 -17.14
CA PRO A 270 -10.80 3.14 -18.45
C PRO A 270 -9.54 2.26 -18.41
N PRO A 271 -9.43 1.23 -19.28
CA PRO A 271 -8.22 0.44 -19.38
C PRO A 271 -7.04 1.33 -19.78
N ARG A 272 -5.86 1.03 -19.22
CA ARG A 272 -4.63 1.69 -19.65
C ARG A 272 -4.33 1.32 -21.08
N ASP A 273 -4.14 2.33 -21.90
CA ASP A 273 -3.89 2.20 -23.32
C ASP A 273 -2.63 2.95 -23.74
N TYR A 274 -2.36 2.94 -25.05
CA TYR A 274 -1.24 3.68 -25.64
C TYR A 274 -1.29 5.18 -25.29
N PHE A 275 -2.47 5.79 -25.21
CA PHE A 275 -2.58 7.22 -24.93
C PHE A 275 -2.11 7.55 -23.52
N THR A 276 -2.58 6.81 -22.52
CA THR A 276 -2.14 7.01 -21.13
C THR A 276 -0.64 6.74 -20.95
N ASP A 277 -0.08 5.76 -21.67
CA ASP A 277 1.37 5.51 -21.66
C ASP A 277 2.16 6.61 -22.38
N GLU A 278 1.61 7.17 -23.45
CA GLU A 278 2.22 8.29 -24.17
C GLU A 278 2.23 9.57 -23.32
N ILE A 279 1.17 9.83 -22.54
CA ILE A 279 1.19 10.92 -21.54
C ILE A 279 2.32 10.68 -20.52
N ARG A 280 2.43 9.47 -19.97
CA ARG A 280 3.53 9.12 -19.06
C ARG A 280 4.87 9.38 -19.73
N ARG A 281 5.06 8.93 -20.98
CA ARG A 281 6.32 9.09 -21.71
C ARG A 281 6.67 10.57 -21.92
N GLN A 282 5.72 11.39 -22.38
CA GLN A 282 5.92 12.82 -22.60
C GLN A 282 6.24 13.56 -21.30
N LEU A 283 5.43 13.36 -20.26
CA LEU A 283 5.60 14.08 -18.99
C LEU A 283 6.86 13.65 -18.25
N SER A 284 7.23 12.36 -18.30
CA SER A 284 8.51 11.91 -17.75
C SER A 284 9.71 12.50 -18.49
N LEU A 285 9.60 12.78 -19.80
CA LEU A 285 10.66 13.43 -20.57
C LEU A 285 10.76 14.93 -20.26
N ASP A 286 9.61 15.61 -20.16
CA ASP A 286 9.57 17.06 -20.01
C ASP A 286 9.85 17.52 -18.56
N PHE A 287 9.38 16.75 -17.57
CA PHE A 287 9.45 17.11 -16.14
C PHE A 287 10.31 16.17 -15.30
N GLY A 288 10.76 15.05 -15.87
CA GLY A 288 11.47 14.01 -15.14
C GLY A 288 10.52 12.96 -14.54
N GLU A 289 11.00 11.72 -14.49
CA GLU A 289 10.23 10.58 -14.01
C GLU A 289 9.83 10.73 -12.53
N GLU A 290 10.74 11.24 -11.69
CA GLU A 290 10.47 11.44 -10.27
C GLU A 290 9.31 12.42 -10.04
N GLU A 291 9.33 13.57 -10.72
CA GLU A 291 8.27 14.58 -10.62
C GLU A 291 6.93 14.02 -11.13
N PHE A 292 6.92 13.26 -12.23
CA PHE A 292 5.69 12.66 -12.73
C PHE A 292 5.09 11.61 -11.77
N PHE A 293 5.91 10.76 -11.16
CA PHE A 293 5.41 9.68 -10.30
C PHE A 293 5.20 10.07 -8.83
N SER A 294 5.70 11.24 -8.40
CA SER A 294 5.65 11.66 -6.99
C SER A 294 5.26 13.12 -6.76
N GLY A 295 5.29 13.98 -7.78
CA GLY A 295 4.99 15.41 -7.66
C GLY A 295 3.51 15.76 -7.50
N GLY A 296 2.60 14.79 -7.67
CA GLY A 296 1.16 15.06 -7.52
C GLY A 296 0.55 15.85 -8.65
N MET A 297 0.98 15.60 -9.89
CA MET A 297 0.52 16.36 -11.04
C MET A 297 -0.98 16.15 -11.29
N THR A 298 -1.66 17.24 -11.62
CA THR A 298 -3.02 17.22 -12.17
C THR A 298 -2.93 17.46 -13.67
N VAL A 299 -3.05 16.39 -14.46
CA VAL A 299 -2.86 16.43 -15.90
C VAL A 299 -4.22 16.44 -16.58
N ARG A 300 -4.50 17.45 -17.39
CA ARG A 300 -5.69 17.46 -18.27
C ARG A 300 -5.29 16.98 -19.65
N ALA A 301 -5.70 15.76 -19.99
CA ALA A 301 -5.46 15.14 -21.27
C ALA A 301 -6.36 15.71 -22.38
N THR A 302 -5.89 15.59 -23.62
CA THR A 302 -6.61 15.97 -24.85
C THR A 302 -7.32 14.77 -25.51
N ILE A 303 -7.39 13.64 -24.81
CA ILE A 303 -8.03 12.43 -25.32
C ILE A 303 -9.54 12.65 -25.50
N ASP A 304 -10.00 12.26 -26.67
CA ASP A 304 -11.41 12.01 -26.94
C ASP A 304 -11.64 10.49 -26.80
N PRO A 305 -12.38 10.04 -25.77
CA PRO A 305 -12.57 8.62 -25.52
C PRO A 305 -13.29 7.87 -26.64
N GLU A 306 -14.18 8.55 -27.38
CA GLU A 306 -14.93 7.94 -28.49
C GLU A 306 -14.00 7.74 -29.68
N MET A 307 -13.22 8.78 -30.05
CA MET A 307 -12.24 8.67 -31.13
C MET A 307 -11.12 7.66 -30.83
N GLN A 308 -10.73 7.51 -29.57
CA GLN A 308 -9.68 6.56 -29.18
C GLN A 308 -10.08 5.10 -29.46
N VAL A 309 -11.34 4.76 -29.22
CA VAL A 309 -11.88 3.43 -29.53
C VAL A 309 -11.88 3.17 -31.04
N GLU A 310 -12.35 4.15 -31.82
CA GLU A 310 -12.39 4.06 -33.28
C GLU A 310 -10.98 4.01 -33.90
N ALA A 311 -10.04 4.80 -33.39
CA ALA A 311 -8.65 4.79 -33.83
C ALA A 311 -7.99 3.43 -33.56
N ALA A 312 -8.22 2.85 -32.37
CA ALA A 312 -7.72 1.52 -32.03
C ALA A 312 -8.33 0.42 -32.91
N ALA A 313 -9.63 0.50 -33.21
CA ALA A 313 -10.31 -0.43 -34.12
C ALA A 313 -9.79 -0.31 -35.56
N ALA A 314 -9.66 0.91 -36.08
CA ALA A 314 -9.16 1.19 -37.42
C ALA A 314 -7.71 0.70 -37.58
N MET A 315 -6.84 0.97 -36.60
CA MET A 315 -5.45 0.50 -36.61
C MET A 315 -5.38 -1.03 -36.58
N ARG A 316 -6.13 -1.69 -35.69
CA ARG A 316 -6.18 -3.16 -35.63
C ARG A 316 -6.64 -3.78 -36.95
N ARG A 317 -7.70 -3.23 -37.55
CA ARG A 317 -8.19 -3.68 -38.87
C ARG A 317 -7.16 -3.49 -39.98
N ALA A 318 -6.48 -2.35 -40.00
CA ALA A 318 -5.44 -2.06 -40.99
C ALA A 318 -4.24 -3.00 -40.84
N LEU A 319 -3.81 -3.29 -39.61
CA LEU A 319 -2.73 -4.24 -39.32
C LEU A 319 -3.11 -5.68 -39.72
N GLU A 320 -4.32 -6.13 -39.36
CA GLU A 320 -4.81 -7.45 -39.77
C GLU A 320 -4.87 -7.56 -41.30
N THR A 321 -5.43 -6.55 -41.96
CA THR A 321 -5.51 -6.50 -43.43
C THR A 321 -4.11 -6.56 -44.04
N TYR A 322 -3.17 -5.76 -43.54
CA TYR A 322 -1.79 -5.77 -44.02
C TYR A 322 -1.12 -7.14 -43.86
N ASP A 323 -1.26 -7.80 -42.71
CA ASP A 323 -0.65 -9.10 -42.47
C ASP A 323 -1.32 -10.20 -43.32
N ARG A 324 -2.65 -10.14 -43.52
CA ARG A 324 -3.37 -11.05 -44.43
C ARG A 324 -2.98 -10.85 -45.90
N ASP A 325 -2.84 -9.61 -46.35
CA ASP A 325 -2.43 -9.25 -47.70
C ASP A 325 -0.98 -9.64 -47.99
N ALA A 326 -0.10 -9.49 -47.00
CA ALA A 326 1.28 -9.98 -47.09
C ALA A 326 1.30 -11.50 -47.30
N GLY A 327 0.33 -12.22 -46.73
CA GLY A 327 0.13 -13.63 -46.99
C GLY A 327 1.19 -14.54 -46.35
N VAL A 328 1.93 -14.03 -45.35
CA VAL A 328 3.08 -14.71 -44.72
C VAL A 328 2.86 -14.86 -43.23
N TRP A 329 2.88 -16.10 -42.76
CA TRP A 329 2.89 -16.43 -41.34
C TRP A 329 4.28 -16.21 -40.73
N ARG A 330 4.34 -15.38 -39.69
CA ARG A 330 5.58 -15.05 -38.97
C ARG A 330 5.76 -15.82 -37.66
N GLY A 331 4.78 -16.66 -37.29
CA GLY A 331 4.76 -17.35 -36.00
C GLY A 331 4.13 -16.51 -34.89
N THR A 332 3.76 -17.16 -33.79
CA THR A 332 3.22 -16.52 -32.58
C THR A 332 4.29 -15.93 -31.66
N GLY A 333 5.57 -16.30 -31.86
CA GLY A 333 6.66 -16.00 -30.92
C GLY A 333 6.54 -16.72 -29.56
N ARG A 334 5.54 -17.60 -29.39
CA ARG A 334 5.25 -18.34 -28.15
C ARG A 334 5.06 -19.82 -28.47
N THR A 335 5.79 -20.68 -27.77
CA THR A 335 5.67 -22.14 -27.88
C THR A 335 5.46 -22.70 -26.48
N LEU A 336 4.42 -23.52 -26.32
CA LEU A 336 4.22 -24.29 -25.09
C LEU A 336 5.09 -25.55 -25.15
N ALA A 337 5.62 -26.01 -24.00
CA ALA A 337 6.40 -27.24 -23.96
C ALA A 337 5.50 -28.44 -24.30
N ALA A 338 6.06 -29.46 -24.96
CA ALA A 338 5.28 -30.63 -25.38
C ALA A 338 4.64 -31.38 -24.19
N GLU A 339 5.28 -31.33 -23.03
CA GLU A 339 4.79 -31.89 -21.76
C GLU A 339 3.57 -31.15 -21.18
N ASP A 340 3.38 -29.88 -21.55
CA ASP A 340 2.25 -29.06 -21.08
C ASP A 340 0.98 -29.24 -21.94
N VAL A 341 1.05 -29.99 -23.06
CA VAL A 341 -0.07 -30.12 -24.00
C VAL A 341 -1.24 -30.91 -23.39
N SER A 342 -0.98 -31.82 -22.45
CA SER A 342 -2.06 -32.53 -21.72
C SER A 342 -2.87 -31.58 -20.82
N ASP A 343 -2.21 -30.57 -20.25
CA ASP A 343 -2.80 -29.55 -19.37
C ASP A 343 -2.76 -28.16 -20.01
N TRP A 344 -3.00 -28.12 -21.31
CA TRP A 344 -2.82 -26.93 -22.14
C TRP A 344 -3.59 -25.71 -21.64
N ARG A 345 -4.72 -25.90 -20.93
CA ARG A 345 -5.52 -24.82 -20.36
C ARG A 345 -4.74 -24.02 -19.32
N GLU A 346 -4.03 -24.70 -18.41
CA GLU A 346 -3.20 -24.03 -17.40
C GLU A 346 -1.99 -23.39 -18.07
N ALA A 347 -1.37 -24.08 -19.02
CA ALA A 347 -0.22 -23.57 -19.75
C ALA A 347 -0.56 -22.30 -20.55
N LEU A 348 -1.70 -22.29 -21.26
CA LEU A 348 -2.19 -21.14 -22.01
C LEU A 348 -2.59 -20.00 -21.08
N ALA A 349 -3.25 -20.28 -19.95
CA ALA A 349 -3.62 -19.27 -18.95
C ALA A 349 -2.38 -18.55 -18.38
N ARG A 350 -1.25 -19.26 -18.23
CA ARG A 350 0.03 -18.67 -17.79
C ARG A 350 0.78 -17.94 -18.91
N ALA A 351 0.43 -18.18 -20.18
CA ALA A 351 1.11 -17.56 -21.30
C ALA A 351 0.77 -16.07 -21.44
N GLU A 352 1.80 -15.25 -21.64
CA GLU A 352 1.69 -13.83 -21.98
C GLU A 352 1.27 -13.67 -23.44
N VAL A 353 -0.04 -13.70 -23.66
CA VAL A 353 -0.71 -13.46 -24.94
C VAL A 353 -1.82 -12.42 -24.77
N PRO A 354 -2.08 -11.57 -25.79
CA PRO A 354 -3.18 -10.61 -25.75
C PRO A 354 -4.54 -11.30 -25.60
N ARG A 355 -5.41 -10.75 -24.74
CA ARG A 355 -6.78 -11.24 -24.44
C ARG A 355 -7.85 -10.15 -24.57
N ASP A 356 -7.42 -8.95 -24.90
CA ASP A 356 -8.20 -7.71 -24.99
C ASP A 356 -8.43 -7.28 -26.44
N ILE A 357 -8.14 -8.16 -27.40
CA ILE A 357 -8.35 -7.91 -28.82
C ILE A 357 -9.82 -8.17 -29.16
N THR A 358 -10.49 -7.11 -29.59
CA THR A 358 -11.83 -7.18 -30.19
C THR A 358 -11.77 -6.58 -31.58
N LEU A 359 -11.94 -7.41 -32.60
CA LEU A 359 -11.99 -7.02 -34.00
C LEU A 359 -12.97 -7.97 -34.71
N ASP A 360 -14.13 -7.44 -35.08
CA ASP A 360 -15.27 -8.20 -35.62
C ASP A 360 -15.75 -9.36 -34.70
N GLY A 361 -15.45 -9.23 -33.40
CA GLY A 361 -15.71 -10.21 -32.34
C GLY A 361 -14.54 -10.29 -31.35
N PRO A 362 -14.74 -10.86 -30.15
CA PRO A 362 -13.65 -11.12 -29.22
C PRO A 362 -12.73 -12.22 -29.80
N TRP A 363 -11.43 -11.98 -29.77
CA TRP A 363 -10.44 -12.99 -30.14
C TRP A 363 -10.08 -13.82 -28.91
N PHE A 364 -10.03 -15.14 -29.09
CA PHE A 364 -9.68 -16.08 -28.02
C PHE A 364 -8.30 -16.67 -28.28
N PRO A 365 -7.39 -16.67 -27.29
CA PRO A 365 -6.16 -17.43 -27.39
C PRO A 365 -6.45 -18.90 -27.69
N ALA A 366 -5.67 -19.47 -28.60
CA ALA A 366 -5.78 -20.87 -28.99
C ALA A 366 -4.40 -21.52 -29.04
N VAL A 367 -4.36 -22.81 -28.72
CA VAL A 367 -3.18 -23.67 -28.84
C VAL A 367 -3.44 -24.72 -29.91
N VAL A 368 -2.44 -24.97 -30.76
CA VAL A 368 -2.46 -26.11 -31.67
C VAL A 368 -2.05 -27.35 -30.87
N LEU A 369 -3.00 -28.26 -30.67
CA LEU A 369 -2.80 -29.50 -29.91
C LEU A 369 -2.21 -30.61 -30.78
N GLU A 370 -2.63 -30.66 -32.04
CA GLU A 370 -2.25 -31.70 -32.98
C GLU A 370 -2.38 -31.19 -34.42
N VAL A 371 -1.46 -31.62 -35.29
CA VAL A 371 -1.52 -31.35 -36.73
C VAL A 371 -1.53 -32.69 -37.46
N ALA A 372 -2.57 -32.95 -38.23
CA ALA A 372 -2.78 -34.20 -38.96
C ALA A 372 -3.16 -33.90 -40.42
N GLY A 373 -2.21 -34.13 -41.34
CA GLY A 373 -2.41 -33.87 -42.77
C GLY A 373 -2.67 -32.39 -43.06
N ASP A 374 -3.86 -32.08 -43.59
CA ASP A 374 -4.35 -30.74 -43.92
C ASP A 374 -5.22 -30.12 -42.81
N THR A 375 -5.26 -30.73 -41.63
CA THR A 375 -6.05 -30.26 -40.48
C THR A 375 -5.19 -30.04 -39.24
N ALA A 376 -5.60 -29.09 -38.40
CA ALA A 376 -5.02 -28.88 -37.08
C ALA A 376 -6.13 -28.76 -36.03
N ARG A 377 -5.98 -29.51 -34.94
CA ARG A 377 -6.89 -29.49 -33.79
C ARG A 377 -6.43 -28.45 -32.77
N LEU A 378 -7.37 -27.65 -32.30
CA LEU A 378 -7.14 -26.50 -31.43
C LEU A 378 -7.76 -26.71 -30.05
N GLY A 379 -7.07 -26.21 -29.03
CA GLY A 379 -7.66 -25.90 -27.74
C GLY A 379 -7.90 -24.39 -27.68
N ILE A 380 -9.15 -23.94 -27.46
CA ILE A 380 -9.49 -22.52 -27.41
C ILE A 380 -9.85 -22.15 -25.97
N GLU A 381 -9.22 -21.08 -25.45
CA GLU A 381 -9.48 -20.60 -24.10
C GLU A 381 -10.97 -20.21 -23.92
N GLY A 382 -11.61 -20.71 -22.86
CA GLY A 382 -13.00 -20.40 -22.52
C GLY A 382 -14.07 -21.07 -23.39
N GLN A 383 -13.69 -21.94 -24.33
CA GLN A 383 -14.63 -22.74 -25.13
C GLN A 383 -14.62 -24.19 -24.65
N GLU A 384 -15.82 -24.77 -24.50
CA GLU A 384 -16.01 -26.19 -24.18
C GLU A 384 -16.26 -26.99 -25.46
N GLY A 385 -15.62 -28.16 -25.57
CA GLY A 385 -15.68 -29.03 -26.75
C GLY A 385 -14.29 -29.47 -27.21
N GLU A 386 -14.21 -30.66 -27.83
CA GLU A 386 -12.95 -31.22 -28.35
C GLU A 386 -12.75 -31.02 -29.86
N ASP A 387 -13.72 -30.42 -30.55
CA ASP A 387 -13.84 -30.43 -32.02
C ASP A 387 -13.50 -29.09 -32.71
N HIS A 388 -12.64 -28.26 -32.11
CA HIS A 388 -12.14 -27.08 -32.81
C HIS A 388 -11.05 -27.48 -33.80
N VAL A 389 -11.42 -27.62 -35.07
CA VAL A 389 -10.50 -27.99 -36.15
C VAL A 389 -10.41 -26.86 -37.17
N ILE A 390 -9.20 -26.51 -37.56
CA ILE A 390 -8.93 -25.65 -38.73
C ILE A 390 -8.37 -26.50 -39.86
N THR A 391 -8.74 -26.17 -41.09
CA THR A 391 -8.23 -26.81 -42.30
C THR A 391 -7.23 -25.91 -43.01
N ALA A 392 -6.41 -26.46 -43.89
CA ALA A 392 -5.47 -25.68 -44.72
C ALA A 392 -6.19 -24.60 -45.56
N ASN A 393 -7.46 -24.81 -45.92
CA ASN A 393 -8.28 -23.84 -46.65
C ASN A 393 -8.67 -22.62 -45.81
N ASP A 394 -8.71 -22.75 -44.48
CA ASP A 394 -9.06 -21.64 -43.57
C ASP A 394 -7.88 -20.68 -43.34
N VAL A 395 -6.67 -21.11 -43.68
CA VAL A 395 -5.41 -20.41 -43.40
C VAL A 395 -4.59 -20.12 -44.67
N THR A 396 -5.23 -20.04 -45.84
CA THR A 396 -4.54 -19.75 -47.11
C THR A 396 -3.82 -18.40 -47.13
N TRP A 397 -4.22 -17.48 -46.25
CA TRP A 397 -3.61 -16.17 -46.04
C TRP A 397 -2.34 -16.23 -45.14
N ALA A 398 -1.99 -17.38 -44.56
CA ALA A 398 -0.92 -17.53 -43.58
C ALA A 398 0.16 -18.52 -44.04
N ARG A 399 0.81 -18.25 -45.18
CA ARG A 399 1.83 -19.15 -45.74
C ARG A 399 3.12 -19.15 -44.95
N LYS A 400 3.69 -20.32 -44.71
CA LYS A 400 4.98 -20.44 -43.98
C LYS A 400 6.11 -19.95 -44.88
N ARG A 401 6.96 -19.07 -44.37
CA ARG A 401 8.24 -18.76 -45.02
C ARG A 401 9.21 -19.91 -44.80
N LEU A 402 9.69 -20.52 -45.88
CA LEU A 402 10.68 -21.59 -45.86
C LEU A 402 12.10 -21.02 -45.65
N GLU A 403 13.05 -21.88 -45.30
CA GLU A 403 14.44 -21.48 -45.02
C GLU A 403 15.14 -20.83 -46.22
N ASP A 404 14.69 -21.15 -47.43
CA ASP A 404 15.17 -20.57 -48.70
C ASP A 404 14.53 -19.21 -49.04
N GLY A 405 13.63 -18.72 -48.19
CA GLY A 405 12.91 -17.45 -48.35
C GLY A 405 11.65 -17.53 -49.22
N SER A 406 11.31 -18.69 -49.78
CA SER A 406 10.06 -18.92 -50.52
C SER A 406 8.86 -19.09 -49.57
N LEU A 407 7.65 -18.95 -50.12
CA LEU A 407 6.39 -19.17 -49.38
C LEU A 407 5.86 -20.56 -49.72
N GLY A 408 5.70 -21.39 -48.68
CA GLY A 408 5.18 -22.74 -48.78
C GLY A 408 3.67 -22.86 -48.54
#